data_AF-A0A940TRZ3-F1
#
_entry.id   AF-A0A940TRZ3-F1
#
_cell.length_a   1.000
_cell.length_b   1.000
_cell.length_c   1.000
_cell.angle_alpha   90.00
_cell.angle_beta   90.00
_cell.angle_gamma   90.00
#
_symmetry.space_group_name_H-M   'P 1'
#
loop_
_entity.id
_entity.type
_entity.pdbx_description
1 polymer ?
#
loop_
_entity_poly.entity_id
_entity_poly.type
_entity_poly.pdbx_seq_one_letter_code
_entity_poly.pdbx_strand_id
1 'polypeptide(L)' 'IRAFVSFKEGSYFATTTGDQGSGILMSMLKANGLIMIPEAQEIARVGEKVKVQLLGAPFKSSE' A
#
# COMPACT_ATOMS: atom_id res chain seq x y z
N ILE A 1 -3.12 2.06 -6.18
CA ILE A 1 -4.10 1.65 -5.13
C ILE A 1 -3.60 2.11 -3.77
N ARG A 2 -4.46 2.61 -2.89
CA ARG A 2 -4.07 3.14 -1.59
C ARG A 2 -4.04 2.04 -0.54
N ALA A 3 -2.97 2.02 0.24
CA ALA A 3 -2.71 0.96 1.20
C ALA A 3 -2.09 1.48 2.50
N PHE A 4 -2.33 0.71 3.55
CA PHE A 4 -1.54 0.76 4.76
C PHE A 4 -0.47 -0.34 4.69
N VAL A 5 0.78 0.06 4.88
CA VAL A 5 1.98 -0.77 4.85
C VAL A 5 2.47 -0.92 6.27
N SER A 6 2.70 -2.16 6.67
CA SER A 6 3.30 -2.50 7.95
C SER A 6 4.52 -3.39 7.73
N PHE A 7 5.49 -3.30 8.64
CA PHE A 7 6.64 -4.20 8.68
C PHE A 7 6.48 -5.16 9.85
N LYS A 8 6.46 -6.46 9.58
CA LYS A 8 6.31 -7.53 10.57
C LYS A 8 7.18 -8.72 10.15
N GLU A 9 7.83 -9.38 11.12
CA GLU A 9 8.58 -10.61 10.85
C GLU A 9 9.60 -10.49 9.70
N GLY A 10 10.29 -9.34 9.62
CA GLY A 10 11.30 -9.10 8.58
C GLY A 10 10.73 -8.78 7.19
N SER A 11 9.40 -8.64 7.04
CA SER A 11 8.73 -8.45 5.76
C SER A 11 7.74 -7.30 5.76
N TYR A 12 7.58 -6.65 4.61
CA TYR A 12 6.55 -5.64 4.39
C TYR A 12 5.23 -6.28 3.92
N PHE A 13 4.14 -5.87 4.56
CA PHE A 13 2.77 -6.28 4.19
C PHE A 13 1.95 -5.04 3.85
N ALA A 14 1.31 -5.06 2.68
CA ALA A 14 0.41 -4.01 2.23
C ALA A 14 -1.04 -4.50 2.29
N THR A 15 -1.89 -3.72 2.98
CA THR A 15 -3.34 -3.95 3.06
C THR A 15 -4.06 -2.76 2.46
N THR A 16 -5.03 -2.98 1.56
CA THR A 16 -5.79 -1.88 0.95
C THR A 16 -6.61 -1.11 2.00
N THR A 17 -6.87 0.17 1.76
CA THR A 17 -7.63 1.02 2.70
C THR A 17 -9.15 0.85 2.62
N GLY A 18 -9.63 -0.22 1.99
CA GLY A 18 -11.03 -0.41 1.59
C GLY A 18 -11.30 0.19 0.21
N ASP A 19 -12.47 0.81 0.04
CA ASP A 19 -12.91 1.37 -1.24
C ASP A 19 -11.93 2.39 -1.83
N GLN A 20 -11.72 2.26 -3.13
CA GLN A 20 -10.71 3.02 -3.89
C GLN A 20 -11.34 4.02 -4.87
N GLY A 21 -12.61 4.40 -4.67
CA GLY A 21 -13.21 5.48 -5.44
C GLY A 21 -12.45 6.80 -5.25
N SER A 22 -12.29 7.59 -6.32
CA SER A 22 -11.56 8.86 -6.28
C SER A 22 -12.22 9.92 -5.38
N GLY A 23 -13.55 9.88 -5.25
CA GLY A 23 -14.31 10.74 -4.32
C GLY A 23 -14.18 10.36 -2.84
N ILE A 24 -13.51 9.26 -2.52
CA ILE A 24 -13.40 8.74 -1.15
C ILE A 24 -12.06 9.17 -0.55
N LEU A 25 -11.99 10.41 -0.08
CA LEU A 25 -10.75 10.97 0.49
C LEU A 25 -10.30 10.22 1.76
N MET A 26 -11.24 9.59 2.48
CA MET A 26 -10.95 8.76 3.66
C MET A 26 -9.94 7.63 3.37
N SER A 27 -9.91 7.13 2.13
CA SER A 27 -8.94 6.12 1.68
C SER A 27 -7.49 6.63 1.74
N MET A 28 -7.29 7.95 1.65
CA MET A 28 -5.98 8.60 1.72
C MET A 28 -5.55 8.87 3.15
N LEU A 29 -6.47 9.26 4.03
CA LEU A 29 -6.18 9.46 5.45
C LEU A 29 -5.66 8.17 6.12
N LYS A 30 -6.18 7.01 5.67
CA LYS A 30 -5.77 5.69 6.16
C LYS A 30 -4.51 5.15 5.51
N ALA A 31 -4.04 5.75 4.42
CA ALA A 31 -2.93 5.23 3.63
C ALA A 31 -1.60 5.82 4.07
N ASN A 32 -0.58 4.97 4.13
CA ASN A 32 0.84 5.37 4.20
C ASN A 32 1.64 4.84 2.99
N GLY A 33 0.94 4.31 1.98
CA GLY A 33 1.57 3.77 0.78
C GLY A 33 0.62 3.73 -0.42
N LEU A 34 1.22 3.74 -1.61
CA LEU A 34 0.56 3.54 -2.90
C LEU A 34 1.10 2.28 -3.55
N ILE A 35 0.24 1.27 -3.70
CA ILE A 35 0.53 0.10 -4.51
C ILE A 35 0.48 0.51 -5.98
N MET A 36 1.54 0.22 -6.70
CA MET A 36 1.69 0.44 -8.14
C MET A 36 1.23 -0.82 -8.88
N ILE A 37 0.08 -0.75 -9.52
CA ILE A 37 -0.45 -1.84 -10.36
C ILE A 37 -0.05 -1.55 -11.81
N PRO A 38 0.64 -2.48 -12.49
CA PRO A 38 0.93 -2.36 -13.92
C PRO A 38 -0.36 -2.21 -14.73
N GLU A 39 -0.32 -1.45 -15.82
CA GLU A 39 -1.49 -1.24 -16.69
C GLU A 39 -2.07 -2.55 -17.25
N ALA A 40 -1.20 -3.51 -17.61
CA ALA A 40 -1.60 -4.81 -18.11
C ALA A 40 -2.14 -5.78 -17.03
N GLN A 41 -2.13 -5.38 -15.75
CA GLN A 41 -2.56 -6.22 -14.65
C GLN A 41 -3.95 -5.80 -14.15
N GLU A 42 -4.95 -6.63 -14.46
CA GLU A 42 -6.33 -6.40 -14.02
C GLU A 42 -6.55 -6.76 -12.55
N ILE A 43 -5.88 -7.82 -12.07
CA ILE A 43 -6.07 -8.36 -10.72
C ILE A 43 -4.71 -8.58 -10.05
N ALA A 44 -4.54 -8.01 -8.86
CA ALA A 44 -3.46 -8.37 -7.93
C ALA A 44 -4.04 -9.26 -6.82
N ARG A 45 -3.49 -10.46 -6.66
CA ARG A 45 -4.02 -11.44 -5.69
C ARG A 45 -3.34 -11.29 -4.33
N VAL A 46 -4.05 -11.73 -3.28
CA VAL A 46 -3.46 -11.84 -1.94
C VAL A 46 -2.23 -12.76 -1.98
N GLY A 47 -1.14 -12.33 -1.36
CA GLY A 47 0.14 -13.04 -1.34
C GLY A 47 1.06 -12.71 -2.51
N GLU A 48 0.56 -12.03 -3.55
CA GLU A 48 1.41 -11.56 -4.65
C GLU A 48 2.30 -10.40 -4.21
N LYS A 49 3.55 -10.40 -4.66
CA LYS A 49 4.47 -9.28 -4.40
C LYS A 49 4.13 -8.12 -5.32
N VAL A 50 3.95 -6.95 -4.73
CA VAL A 50 3.64 -5.71 -5.45
C VAL A 50 4.67 -4.63 -5.14
N LYS A 51 4.85 -3.70 -6.07
CA LYS A 51 5.64 -2.50 -5.82
C LYS A 51 4.80 -1.50 -5.04
N VAL A 52 5.39 -0.92 -3.99
CA VAL A 52 4.73 0.07 -3.15
C VAL A 52 5.61 1.31 -3.01
N GLN A 53 5.04 2.47 -3.30
CA GLN A 53 5.60 3.76 -2.96
C GLN A 53 5.11 4.14 -1.57
N LEU A 54 6.02 4.24 -0.59
CA LEU A 54 5.67 4.76 0.73
C LEU A 54 5.38 6.26 0.66
N LEU A 55 4.41 6.70 1.46
CA LEU A 55 4.00 8.09 1.61
C LEU A 55 4.45 8.61 2.98
N GLY A 56 5.15 9.75 3.00
CA GLY A 56 5.63 10.38 4.23
C GLY A 56 7.16 10.30 4.39
N ALA A 57 7.63 10.54 5.61
CA ALA A 57 9.05 10.56 5.94
C ALA A 57 9.70 9.17 5.75
N PRO A 58 11.02 9.11 5.45
CA PRO A 58 11.71 7.84 5.28
C PRO A 58 11.56 6.95 6.52
N PHE A 59 11.35 5.65 6.27
CA PHE A 59 11.29 4.63 7.32
C PHE A 59 12.56 4.69 8.16
N LYS A 60 12.45 5.03 9.45
CA LYS A 60 13.55 4.84 10.40
C LYS A 60 13.51 3.37 10.82
N SER A 61 14.48 2.58 10.36
CA SER A 61 14.79 1.32 11.02
C SER A 61 15.25 1.66 12.44
N SER A 62 14.47 1.22 13.43
CA SER A 62 15.00 1.07 14.78
C SER A 62 15.92 -0.14 14.75
N GLU A 63 17.21 0.14 14.65
CA GLU A 63 18.28 -0.81 14.97
C GLU A 63 18.47 -0.88 16.49
#